data_AF-A0A3B9KN85-F1
#
_entry.id   AF-A0A3B9KN85-F1
#
_cell.length_a   1.000
_cell.length_b   1.000
_cell.length_c   1.000
_cell.angle_alpha   90.00
_cell.angle_beta   90.00
_cell.angle_gamma   90.00
#
_symmetry.space_group_name_H-M   'P 1'
#
loop_
_entity.id
_entity.type
_entity.pdbx_description
1 polymer ?
#
loop_
_entity_poly.entity_id
_entity_poly.type
_entity_poly.pdbx_seq_one_letter_code
_entity_poly.pdbx_strand_id
1 'polypeptide(L)'
;MPFTFEKTALPGVIVCKPRIFADDRGYFYESWNLRDFTEGGIHETFVQDNQSASVKDTIRGLHYQAKPFQQAKLVRVLSGAILDCAVDLRPHSHTFKKYLLFELTAEKGESLFIPEGFAHGFRVLSDKAVVLYKASAFYAPEYDRGLAWNDPDLHIDWG
;
A
#
# COMPACT_ATOMS: atom_id res chain seq x y z
N MET A 1 16.75 10.79 -10.63
CA MET A 1 15.30 10.70 -10.37
C MET A 1 15.05 11.00 -8.89
N PRO A 2 14.06 11.83 -8.54
CA PRO A 2 13.67 12.09 -7.15
C PRO A 2 12.99 10.89 -6.46
N PHE A 3 12.94 9.72 -7.10
CA PHE A 3 12.45 8.47 -6.52
C PHE A 3 13.43 7.32 -6.73
N THR A 4 13.41 6.38 -5.78
CA THR A 4 13.97 5.02 -5.96
C THR A 4 12.83 4.02 -5.86
N PHE A 5 12.83 3.01 -6.74
CA PHE A 5 11.79 1.97 -6.80
C PHE A 5 12.42 0.61 -6.52
N GLU A 6 11.97 -0.05 -5.46
CA GLU A 6 12.50 -1.34 -5.00
C GLU A 6 11.48 -2.44 -5.23
N LYS A 7 11.86 -3.43 -6.06
CA LYS A 7 11.08 -4.64 -6.27
C LYS A 7 11.16 -5.53 -5.04
N THR A 8 10.07 -6.21 -4.73
CA THR A 8 9.97 -7.10 -3.56
C THR A 8 9.92 -8.56 -3.98
N ALA A 9 9.91 -9.47 -3.00
CA ALA A 9 9.69 -10.89 -3.26
C ALA A 9 8.25 -11.21 -3.72
N LEU A 10 7.31 -10.26 -3.62
CA LEU A 10 5.98 -10.37 -4.23
C LEU A 10 6.01 -9.69 -5.61
N PRO A 11 5.90 -10.45 -6.72
CA PRO A 11 6.01 -9.90 -8.07
C PRO A 11 4.97 -8.82 -8.33
N GLY A 12 5.43 -7.61 -8.62
CA GLY A 12 4.61 -6.43 -8.92
C GLY A 12 4.40 -5.49 -7.73
N VAL A 13 4.65 -5.94 -6.49
CA VAL A 13 4.66 -5.04 -5.32
C VAL A 13 5.98 -4.27 -5.31
N ILE A 14 5.90 -2.94 -5.21
CA ILE A 14 7.04 -2.03 -5.34
C ILE A 14 7.04 -1.04 -4.17
N VAL A 15 8.16 -0.92 -3.47
CA VAL A 15 8.39 0.16 -2.49
C VAL A 15 8.95 1.37 -3.23
N CYS A 16 8.26 2.50 -3.14
CA CYS A 16 8.66 3.76 -3.78
C CYS A 16 9.15 4.73 -2.72
N LYS A 17 10.43 5.12 -2.80
CA LYS A 17 11.07 6.01 -1.82
C LYS A 17 11.32 7.39 -2.45
N PRO A 18 10.71 8.46 -1.93
CA PRO A 18 10.97 9.81 -2.42
C PRO A 18 12.31 10.33 -1.92
N ARG A 19 12.89 11.27 -2.65
CA ARG A 19 13.96 12.14 -2.15
C ARG A 19 13.31 13.28 -1.35
N ILE A 20 13.56 13.30 -0.05
CA ILE A 20 13.07 14.35 0.85
C ILE A 20 14.06 15.51 0.88
N PHE A 21 13.57 16.72 0.63
CA PHE A 21 14.33 17.97 0.75
C PHE A 21 13.90 18.66 2.05
N ALA A 22 14.72 18.55 3.09
CA ALA A 22 14.47 19.15 4.40
C ALA A 22 15.30 20.43 4.60
N ASP A 23 14.72 21.40 5.31
CA ASP A 23 15.37 22.62 5.78
C ASP A 23 14.72 23.11 7.09
N ASP A 24 15.18 24.24 7.64
CA ASP A 24 14.69 24.76 8.93
C ASP A 24 13.19 25.09 8.96
N ARG A 25 12.50 25.13 7.80
CA ARG A 25 11.05 25.35 7.69
C ARG A 25 10.24 24.05 7.71
N GLY A 26 10.89 22.90 7.55
CA GLY A 26 10.25 21.59 7.43
C GLY A 26 10.83 20.76 6.28
N TYR A 27 9.98 20.14 5.47
CA TYR A 27 10.41 19.33 4.34
C TYR A 27 9.46 19.46 3.14
N PHE A 28 10.00 19.16 1.96
CA PHE A 28 9.26 19.06 0.71
C PHE A 28 9.72 17.82 -0.07
N TYR A 29 8.77 17.15 -0.72
CA TYR A 29 9.05 16.16 -1.76
C TYR A 29 7.83 15.98 -2.65
N GLU A 30 8.06 15.55 -3.89
CA GLU A 30 7.01 15.02 -4.74
C GLU A 30 6.56 13.67 -4.17
N SER A 31 5.29 13.52 -3.80
CA SER A 31 4.78 12.24 -3.30
C SER A 31 4.27 11.30 -4.39
N TRP A 32 4.06 11.83 -5.58
CA TRP A 32 3.65 11.09 -6.77
C TRP A 32 4.01 11.91 -8.00
N ASN A 33 4.55 11.26 -9.02
CA ASN A 33 4.88 11.86 -10.30
C ASN A 33 4.62 10.82 -11.40
N LEU A 34 3.67 11.07 -12.29
CA LEU A 34 3.27 10.10 -13.32
C LEU A 34 4.45 9.62 -14.16
N ARG A 35 5.35 10.52 -14.57
CA ARG A 35 6.50 10.19 -15.41
C ARG A 35 7.44 9.25 -14.66
N ASP A 36 7.86 9.65 -13.46
CA ASP A 36 8.86 8.91 -12.70
C ASP A 36 8.31 7.54 -12.23
N PHE A 37 7.02 7.46 -11.88
CA PHE A 37 6.36 6.20 -11.53
C PHE A 37 6.21 5.27 -12.74
N THR A 38 5.91 5.83 -13.92
CA THR A 38 5.90 5.07 -15.17
C THR A 38 7.27 4.50 -15.50
N GLU A 39 8.34 5.29 -15.34
CA GLU A 39 9.73 4.82 -15.49
C GLU A 39 10.10 3.77 -14.42
N GLY A 40 9.51 3.88 -13.22
CA GLY A 40 9.62 2.92 -12.12
C GLY A 40 8.82 1.61 -12.31
N GLY A 41 8.06 1.48 -13.39
CA GLY A 41 7.27 0.28 -13.71
C GLY A 41 5.84 0.26 -13.15
N ILE A 42 5.30 1.42 -12.77
CA ILE A 42 3.93 1.62 -12.30
C ILE A 42 3.19 2.42 -13.38
N HIS A 43 2.28 1.77 -14.10
CA HIS A 43 1.62 2.31 -15.30
C HIS A 43 0.16 2.68 -15.05
N GLU A 44 -0.30 2.58 -13.80
CA GLU A 44 -1.68 2.74 -13.40
C GLU A 44 -2.11 4.20 -13.41
N THR A 45 -3.29 4.45 -13.97
CA THR A 45 -4.02 5.70 -13.76
C THR A 45 -4.80 5.60 -12.47
N PHE A 46 -4.45 6.42 -11.48
CA PHE A 46 -5.20 6.50 -10.23
C PHE A 46 -6.40 7.45 -10.39
N VAL A 47 -7.59 6.98 -10.03
CA VAL A 47 -8.86 7.70 -10.23
C VAL A 47 -9.55 8.10 -8.92
N GLN A 48 -9.04 7.63 -7.78
CA GLN A 48 -9.62 7.87 -6.47
C GLN A 48 -8.53 7.98 -5.41
N ASP A 49 -8.62 9.02 -4.57
CA ASP A 49 -7.81 9.18 -3.36
C ASP A 49 -8.68 8.89 -2.14
N ASN A 50 -8.15 8.08 -1.22
CA ASN A 50 -8.80 7.70 0.01
C ASN A 50 -7.90 8.04 1.19
N GLN A 51 -8.51 8.41 2.33
CA GLN A 51 -7.79 8.72 3.54
C GLN A 51 -8.48 8.09 4.75
N SER A 52 -7.69 7.52 5.66
CA SER A 52 -8.19 6.99 6.92
C SER A 52 -7.32 7.44 8.09
N ALA A 53 -7.93 7.68 9.23
CA ALA A 53 -7.25 7.93 10.49
C ALA A 53 -7.61 6.81 11.47
N SER A 54 -6.61 6.27 12.14
CA SER A 54 -6.76 5.10 13.02
C SER A 54 -5.85 5.23 14.24
N VAL A 55 -6.23 4.61 15.35
CA VAL A 55 -5.44 4.60 16.59
C VAL A 55 -4.53 3.37 16.64
N LYS A 56 -3.57 3.35 17.56
CA LYS A 56 -2.66 2.22 17.80
C LYS A 56 -3.37 0.87 17.79
N ASP A 57 -2.71 -0.13 17.21
CA ASP A 57 -3.18 -1.51 17.11
C ASP A 57 -4.44 -1.74 16.27
N THR A 58 -5.02 -0.68 15.68
CA THR A 58 -6.12 -0.85 14.71
C THR A 58 -5.60 -1.61 13.50
N ILE A 59 -6.26 -2.72 13.18
CA ILE A 59 -6.08 -3.43 11.91
C ILE A 59 -7.22 -3.06 10.96
N ARG A 60 -6.88 -2.69 9.73
CA ARG A 60 -7.84 -2.58 8.62
C ARG A 60 -7.43 -3.52 7.52
N GLY A 61 -8.35 -4.37 7.10
CA GLY A 61 -8.09 -5.37 6.08
C GLY A 61 -8.27 -6.81 6.58
N LEU A 62 -7.93 -7.80 5.76
CA LEU A 62 -7.37 -7.61 4.40
C LEU A 62 -8.49 -7.39 3.38
N HIS A 63 -8.38 -6.38 2.53
CA HIS A 63 -9.41 -6.01 1.54
C HIS A 63 -8.88 -6.04 0.11
N TYR A 64 -9.75 -6.49 -0.80
CA TYR A 64 -9.54 -6.43 -2.25
C TYR A 64 -10.88 -6.26 -2.97
N GLN A 65 -10.86 -5.65 -4.14
CA GLN A 65 -12.03 -5.62 -5.02
C GLN A 65 -11.89 -6.73 -6.08
N ALA A 66 -12.93 -7.55 -6.23
CA ALA A 66 -12.95 -8.69 -7.14
C ALA A 66 -13.10 -8.27 -8.60
N LYS A 67 -12.83 -9.20 -9.52
CA LYS A 67 -13.10 -9.01 -10.96
C LYS A 67 -14.57 -8.66 -11.20
N PRO A 68 -14.89 -7.76 -12.14
CA PRO A 68 -13.97 -7.10 -13.08
C PRO A 68 -13.40 -5.76 -12.59
N PHE A 69 -13.66 -5.35 -11.35
CA PHE A 69 -13.31 -4.01 -10.83
C PHE A 69 -12.10 -4.06 -9.89
N GLN A 70 -11.07 -4.85 -10.21
CA GLN A 70 -9.90 -4.94 -9.34
C GLN A 70 -9.23 -3.56 -9.18
N GLN A 71 -8.56 -3.36 -8.05
CA GLN A 71 -7.85 -2.12 -7.75
C GLN A 71 -6.38 -2.42 -7.51
N ALA A 72 -5.50 -1.70 -8.19
CA ALA A 72 -4.18 -1.42 -7.69
C ALA A 72 -4.26 -0.27 -6.68
N LYS A 73 -3.36 -0.27 -5.70
CA LYS A 73 -3.29 0.72 -4.63
C LYS A 73 -1.89 1.31 -4.54
N LEU A 74 -1.79 2.61 -4.33
CA LEU A 74 -0.56 3.28 -3.92
C LEU A 74 -0.74 3.86 -2.53
N VAL A 75 -0.22 3.17 -1.51
CA VAL A 75 -0.47 3.43 -0.09
C VAL A 75 0.69 4.21 0.52
N ARG A 76 0.41 5.22 1.34
CA ARG A 76 1.43 5.96 2.10
C ARG A 76 0.89 6.48 3.43
N VAL A 77 1.79 6.85 4.32
CA VAL A 77 1.45 7.42 5.63
C VAL A 77 1.70 8.92 5.63
N LEU A 78 0.69 9.69 6.03
CA LEU A 78 0.76 11.15 6.18
C LEU A 78 1.15 11.58 7.59
N SER A 79 0.84 10.74 8.60
CA SER A 79 1.23 10.95 9.99
C SER A 79 1.32 9.59 10.69
N GLY A 80 2.30 9.41 11.57
CA GLY A 80 2.51 8.16 12.31
C GLY A 80 3.24 7.08 11.51
N ALA A 81 2.96 5.82 11.87
CA ALA A 81 3.55 4.63 11.27
C ALA A 81 2.56 3.47 11.24
N ILE A 82 2.66 2.64 10.20
CA ILE A 82 1.88 1.40 10.04
C ILE A 82 2.79 0.24 9.63
N LEU A 83 2.35 -0.97 9.95
CA LEU A 83 2.81 -2.21 9.34
C LEU A 83 1.81 -2.59 8.25
N ASP A 84 2.14 -2.27 6.99
CA ASP A 84 1.32 -2.52 5.81
C ASP A 84 1.56 -3.93 5.27
N CYS A 85 0.51 -4.60 4.81
CA CYS A 85 0.52 -5.99 4.37
C CYS A 85 -0.07 -6.11 2.97
N ALA A 86 0.65 -6.81 2.10
CA ALA A 86 0.16 -7.23 0.79
C ALA A 86 0.14 -8.76 0.71
N VAL A 87 -0.99 -9.34 0.30
CA VAL A 87 -1.19 -10.78 0.13
C VAL A 87 -1.53 -11.08 -1.33
N ASP A 88 -0.78 -11.98 -1.96
CA ASP A 88 -0.98 -12.34 -3.36
C ASP A 88 -2.15 -13.32 -3.52
N LEU A 89 -3.21 -12.89 -4.22
CA LEU A 89 -4.40 -13.68 -4.50
C LEU A 89 -4.49 -14.14 -5.96
N ARG A 90 -3.41 -14.03 -6.73
CA ARG A 90 -3.39 -14.46 -8.14
C ARG A 90 -3.17 -15.97 -8.21
N PRO A 91 -4.14 -16.78 -8.70
CA PRO A 91 -4.07 -18.25 -8.61
C PRO A 91 -2.88 -18.88 -9.36
N HIS A 92 -2.36 -18.20 -10.37
CA HIS A 92 -1.23 -18.69 -11.18
C HIS A 92 0.12 -18.09 -10.77
N SER A 93 0.15 -17.30 -9.69
CA SER A 93 1.39 -16.73 -9.17
C SER A 93 2.16 -17.77 -8.37
N HIS A 94 3.49 -17.81 -8.53
CA HIS A 94 4.36 -18.64 -7.70
C HIS A 94 4.41 -18.18 -6.24
N THR A 95 3.91 -16.97 -5.95
CA THR A 95 3.73 -16.43 -4.59
C THR A 95 2.28 -16.45 -4.13
N PHE A 96 1.38 -17.22 -4.75
CA PHE A 96 -0.02 -17.32 -4.32
C PHE A 96 -0.14 -17.66 -2.82
N LYS A 97 -1.02 -16.94 -2.10
CA LYS A 97 -1.19 -16.96 -0.63
C LYS A 97 0.05 -16.57 0.18
N LYS A 98 1.11 -16.05 -0.44
CA LYS A 98 2.24 -15.44 0.29
C LYS A 98 1.94 -13.98 0.58
N TYR A 99 2.49 -13.50 1.69
CA TYR A 99 2.40 -12.11 2.10
C TYR A 99 3.78 -11.53 2.36
N LEU A 100 3.87 -10.21 2.34
CA LEU A 100 4.98 -9.45 2.88
C LEU A 100 4.44 -8.31 3.73
N LEU A 101 5.24 -7.91 4.72
CA LEU A 101 4.97 -6.80 5.61
C LEU A 101 5.96 -5.68 5.34
N PHE A 102 5.48 -4.44 5.43
CA PHE A 102 6.24 -3.23 5.14
C PHE A 102 5.97 -2.21 6.23
N GLU A 103 7.00 -1.73 6.90
CA GLU A 103 6.87 -0.56 7.76
C GLU A 103 6.82 0.69 6.88
N LEU A 104 5.69 1.40 6.93
CA LEU A 104 5.53 2.69 6.26
C LEU A 104 5.38 3.79 7.31
N THR A 105 6.10 4.89 7.12
CA THR A 105 6.17 6.00 8.07
C THR A 105 5.97 7.34 7.38
N ALA A 106 5.39 8.31 8.11
CA ALA A 106 5.29 9.68 7.61
C ALA A 106 6.68 10.33 7.44
N GLU A 107 7.64 9.96 8.30
CA GLU A 107 8.99 10.51 8.34
C GLU A 107 9.78 10.17 7.08
N LYS A 108 9.80 8.89 6.68
CA LYS A 108 10.53 8.44 5.48
C LYS A 108 9.74 8.68 4.19
N GLY A 109 8.43 8.90 4.31
CA GLY A 109 7.56 9.31 3.20
C GLY A 109 7.36 8.26 2.11
N GLU A 110 7.79 7.01 2.35
CA GLU A 110 7.65 5.93 1.39
C GLU A 110 6.18 5.63 1.06
N SER A 111 5.98 5.13 -0.16
CA SER A 111 4.70 4.56 -0.58
C SER A 111 4.87 3.14 -1.07
N LEU A 112 3.89 2.28 -0.77
CA LEU A 112 3.82 0.92 -1.26
C LEU A 112 2.83 0.85 -2.43
N PHE A 113 3.32 0.45 -3.59
CA PHE A 113 2.47 0.08 -4.71
C PHE A 113 2.10 -1.40 -4.63
N ILE A 114 0.80 -1.67 -4.67
CA ILE A 114 0.21 -3.01 -4.62
C ILE A 114 -0.63 -3.16 -5.90
N PRO A 115 -0.29 -4.08 -6.82
CA PRO A 115 -1.02 -4.22 -8.07
C PRO A 115 -2.36 -4.94 -7.86
N GLU A 116 -3.16 -4.99 -8.92
CA GLU A 116 -4.39 -5.77 -8.94
C GLU A 116 -4.15 -7.26 -8.63
N GLY A 117 -5.14 -7.90 -8.00
CA GLY A 117 -5.06 -9.31 -7.61
C GLY A 117 -4.37 -9.57 -6.27
N PHE A 118 -4.14 -8.52 -5.48
CA PHE A 118 -3.68 -8.62 -4.10
C PHE A 118 -4.77 -8.19 -3.13
N ALA A 119 -4.74 -8.76 -1.92
CA ALA A 119 -5.42 -8.17 -0.77
C ALA A 119 -4.45 -7.31 0.03
N HIS A 120 -4.98 -6.25 0.62
CA HIS A 120 -4.22 -5.22 1.33
C HIS A 120 -4.82 -4.96 2.70
N GLY A 121 -3.96 -4.79 3.70
CA GLY A 121 -4.36 -4.26 4.99
C GLY A 121 -3.18 -3.70 5.75
N PHE A 122 -3.42 -3.15 6.93
CA PHE A 122 -2.36 -2.63 7.79
C PHE A 122 -2.73 -2.68 9.27
N ARG A 123 -1.70 -2.72 10.13
CA ARG A 123 -1.80 -2.44 11.57
C ARG A 123 -1.15 -1.10 11.88
N VAL A 124 -1.79 -0.28 12.72
CA VAL A 124 -1.19 0.97 13.20
C VAL A 124 -0.13 0.70 14.27
N LEU A 125 1.08 1.23 14.08
CA LEU A 125 2.22 1.06 15.00
C LEU A 125 2.36 2.21 16.01
N SER A 126 2.08 3.45 15.58
CA SER A 126 2.12 4.65 16.43
C SER A 126 0.81 4.85 17.20
N ASP A 127 0.75 5.81 18.13
CA ASP A 127 -0.49 6.11 18.89
C ASP A 127 -1.68 6.45 17.97
N LYS A 128 -1.38 7.09 16.84
CA LYS A 128 -2.30 7.38 15.74
C LYS A 128 -1.55 7.34 14.43
N ALA A 129 -2.21 6.89 13.36
CA ALA A 129 -1.72 7.05 12.00
C ALA A 129 -2.81 7.59 11.07
N VAL A 130 -2.37 8.36 10.07
CA VAL A 130 -3.19 8.80 8.94
C VAL A 130 -2.61 8.20 7.68
N VAL A 131 -3.39 7.35 7.02
CA VAL A 131 -3.02 6.64 5.80
C VAL A 131 -3.77 7.28 4.63
N LEU A 132 -3.05 7.56 3.55
CA LEU A 132 -3.62 7.94 2.26
C LEU A 132 -3.30 6.85 1.24
N TYR A 133 -4.28 6.47 0.44
CA TYR A 133 -4.01 5.61 -0.71
C TYR A 133 -4.74 6.07 -1.97
N LYS A 134 -4.06 5.91 -3.10
CA LYS A 134 -4.63 6.10 -4.44
C LYS A 134 -5.12 4.76 -4.96
N ALA A 135 -6.23 4.72 -5.70
CA ALA A 135 -6.77 3.50 -6.30
C ALA A 135 -6.95 3.62 -7.82
N SER A 136 -6.64 2.56 -8.57
CA SER A 136 -6.75 2.54 -10.04
C SER A 136 -8.16 2.36 -10.59
N ALA A 137 -9.13 1.99 -9.73
CA ALA A 137 -10.54 1.87 -10.08
C ALA A 137 -11.42 2.47 -8.98
N PHE A 138 -12.63 2.90 -9.34
CA PHE A 138 -13.62 3.37 -8.37
C PHE A 138 -14.06 2.25 -7.43
N TYR A 139 -14.53 2.64 -6.25
CA TYR A 139 -15.16 1.71 -5.31
C TYR A 139 -16.44 1.10 -5.92
N ALA A 140 -16.51 -0.21 -5.90
CA ALA A 140 -17.62 -1.03 -6.37
C ALA A 140 -18.03 -1.99 -5.23
N PRO A 141 -18.97 -1.57 -4.34
CA PRO A 141 -19.28 -2.29 -3.10
C PRO A 141 -19.72 -3.75 -3.34
N GLU A 142 -20.40 -4.03 -4.44
CA GLU A 142 -20.83 -5.39 -4.82
C GLU A 142 -19.65 -6.35 -5.06
N TYR A 143 -18.47 -5.80 -5.34
CA TYR A 143 -17.23 -6.52 -5.62
C TYR A 143 -16.21 -6.40 -4.49
N ASP A 144 -16.49 -5.63 -3.45
CA ASP A 144 -15.62 -5.53 -2.28
C ASP A 144 -15.61 -6.86 -1.52
N ARG A 145 -14.43 -7.36 -1.22
CA ARG A 145 -14.20 -8.64 -0.56
C ARG A 145 -13.09 -8.48 0.47
N GLY A 146 -13.15 -9.33 1.48
CA GLY A 146 -12.14 -9.37 2.53
C GLY A 146 -11.64 -10.77 2.79
N LEU A 147 -10.46 -10.84 3.40
CA LEU A 147 -9.96 -12.00 4.10
C LEU A 147 -9.87 -11.65 5.59
N ALA A 148 -10.06 -12.65 6.45
CA ALA A 148 -9.86 -12.45 7.87
C ALA A 148 -8.40 -12.02 8.12
N TRP A 149 -8.20 -10.98 8.93
CA TRP A 149 -6.85 -10.50 9.25
C TRP A 149 -6.01 -11.58 9.98
N ASN A 150 -6.69 -12.48 10.68
CA ASN A 150 -6.16 -13.62 11.42
C ASN A 150 -6.45 -14.96 10.71
N ASP A 151 -6.55 -14.97 9.38
CA ASP A 151 -6.73 -16.18 8.60
C ASP A 151 -5.61 -17.20 8.94
N PRO A 152 -5.97 -18.40 9.46
CA PRO A 152 -4.99 -19.41 9.84
C PRO A 152 -4.23 -19.99 8.65
N ASP A 153 -4.71 -19.87 7.41
CA ASP A 153 -3.91 -20.30 6.24
C ASP A 153 -2.77 -19.32 5.95
N LEU A 154 -2.95 -18.04 6.28
CA LEU A 154 -1.99 -16.98 5.97
C LEU A 154 -0.94 -16.79 7.06
N HIS A 155 -1.31 -16.98 8.33
CA HIS A 155 -0.43 -16.81 9.50
C HIS A 155 0.38 -15.50 9.44
N ILE A 156 -0.33 -14.38 9.27
CA ILE A 156 0.30 -13.06 9.19
C ILE A 156 0.80 -12.66 10.57
N ASP A 157 2.09 -12.40 10.67
CA ASP A 157 2.72 -11.89 11.87
C ASP A 157 2.51 -10.37 11.97
N TRP A 158 1.39 -9.96 12.56
CA TRP A 158 1.08 -8.55 12.73
C TRP A 158 1.95 -7.87 13.81
N GLY A 159 2.83 -8.60 14.50
CA GLY A 159 3.67 -8.13 15.61
C GLY A 159 3.06 -8.32 16.99
#